data_AF-A0A529FIW2-F1
#
_entry.id   AF-A0A529FIW2-F1
#
_cell.length_a   1.000
_cell.length_b   1.000
_cell.length_c   1.000
_cell.angle_alpha   90.00
_cell.angle_beta   90.00
_cell.angle_gamma   90.00
#
_symmetry.space_group_name_H-M   'P 1'
#
loop_
_entity.id
_entity.type
_entity.pdbx_description
1 polymer ?
#
loop_
_entity_poly.entity_id
_entity_poly.type
_entity_poly.pdbx_seq_one_letter_code
_entity_poly.pdbx_strand_id
1 'polypeptide(L)' 'ETIVVLEGTQSDENGDYPAGSVILNPVGTEHSVWTKDGCVVLIQWDLPVTILGDTR' A
#
# COMPACT_ATOMS: atom_id res chain seq x y z
N GLU A 1 -7.95 -3.91 1.44
CA GLU A 1 -7.29 -2.60 1.70
C GLU A 1 -7.67 -1.60 0.62
N THR A 2 -7.78 -0.34 1.01
CA THR A 2 -7.84 0.79 0.06
C THR A 2 -6.61 1.66 0.24
N ILE A 3 -5.87 1.90 -0.84
CA ILE A 3 -4.64 2.70 -0.84
C ILE A 3 -4.83 3.86 -1.80
N VAL A 4 -4.47 5.06 -1.36
CA VAL A 4 -4.39 6.26 -2.20
C VAL A 4 -2.96 6.75 -2.19
N VAL A 5 -2.36 6.87 -3.38
CA VAL A 5 -0.99 7.41 -3.52
C VAL A 5 -1.07 8.93 -3.53
N LEU A 6 -0.49 9.57 -2.52
CA LEU A 6 -0.51 11.03 -2.35
C LEU A 6 0.69 11.68 -3.04
N GLU A 7 1.86 11.03 -3.00
CA GLU A 7 3.11 11.49 -3.60
C GLU A 7 3.96 10.30 -4.05
N GLY A 8 4.75 10.47 -5.10
CA GLY A 8 5.63 9.43 -5.65
C GLY A 8 4.88 8.31 -6.37
N THR A 9 5.46 7.11 -6.34
CA THR A 9 4.92 5.91 -7.01
C THR A 9 5.03 4.70 -6.10
N GLN A 10 3.90 4.05 -5.84
CA GLN A 10 3.85 2.69 -5.28
C GLN A 10 3.88 1.69 -6.44
N SER A 11 4.49 0.54 -6.25
CA SER A 11 4.49 -0.55 -7.22
C SER A 11 4.16 -1.88 -6.54
N ASP A 12 3.54 -2.78 -7.29
CA ASP A 12 3.38 -4.20 -6.93
C ASP A 12 3.56 -5.10 -8.17
N GLU A 13 3.30 -6.40 -8.04
CA GLU A 13 3.42 -7.36 -9.15
C GLU A 13 2.56 -7.05 -10.39
N ASN A 14 1.55 -6.19 -10.27
CA ASN A 14 0.64 -5.78 -11.33
C ASN A 14 1.04 -4.46 -12.01
N GLY A 15 1.94 -3.66 -11.40
CA GLY A 15 2.54 -2.51 -12.04
C GLY A 15 2.83 -1.32 -11.13
N ASP A 16 2.93 -0.15 -11.76
CA ASP A 16 3.28 1.11 -11.12
C ASP A 16 2.05 2.01 -10.96
N TYR A 17 1.89 2.56 -9.76
CA TYR A 17 0.77 3.40 -9.33
C TYR A 17 1.28 4.78 -8.91
N PRO A 18 1.27 5.78 -9.81
CA PRO A 18 1.72 7.14 -9.49
C PRO A 18 0.71 7.88 -8.59
N ALA A 19 1.12 9.02 -8.04
CA ALA A 19 0.26 9.94 -7.30
C ALA A 19 -1.11 10.17 -7.97
N GLY A 20 -2.18 10.08 -7.18
CA GLY A 20 -3.57 10.11 -7.65
C GLY A 20 -4.17 8.73 -7.94
N SER A 21 -3.37 7.66 -7.93
CA SER A 21 -3.88 6.29 -8.07
C SER A 21 -4.65 5.84 -6.84
N VAL A 22 -5.68 5.03 -7.07
CA VAL A 22 -6.42 4.30 -6.03
C VAL A 22 -6.26 2.81 -6.27
N ILE A 23 -5.71 2.11 -5.30
CA ILE A 23 -5.54 0.65 -5.34
C ILE A 23 -6.55 0.03 -4.36
N LEU A 24 -7.24 -1.01 -4.82
CA LEU A 24 -8.22 -1.77 -4.05
C LEU A 24 -7.76 -3.23 -3.99
N ASN A 25 -7.26 -3.64 -2.84
CA ASN A 25 -6.85 -5.02 -2.58
C ASN A 25 -8.01 -5.77 -1.91
N PRO A 26 -8.63 -6.77 -2.56
CA PRO A 26 -9.69 -7.56 -1.96
C PRO A 26 -9.22 -8.35 -0.73
N VAL A 27 -10.16 -8.77 0.13
CA VAL A 27 -9.83 -9.65 1.25
C VAL A 27 -9.26 -10.98 0.75
N GLY A 28 -8.17 -11.42 1.36
CA GLY A 28 -7.51 -12.69 1.05
C GLY A 28 -6.48 -12.62 -0.08
N THR A 29 -6.18 -11.43 -0.61
CA THR A 29 -5.04 -11.24 -1.50
C THR A 29 -3.76 -10.95 -0.71
N GLU A 30 -2.63 -11.29 -1.31
CA GLU A 30 -1.29 -11.00 -0.81
C GLU A 30 -0.54 -10.26 -1.91
N HIS A 31 0.11 -9.16 -1.55
CA HIS A 31 0.80 -8.28 -2.49
C HIS A 31 2.20 -7.99 -2.00
N SER A 32 3.18 -8.02 -2.90
CA SER A 32 4.52 -7.53 -2.60
C SER A 32 4.59 -6.07 -3.02
N VAL A 33 4.68 -5.15 -2.06
CA VAL A 33 4.66 -3.71 -2.34
C VAL A 33 6.07 -3.13 -2.26
N TRP A 34 6.44 -2.31 -3.25
CA TRP A 34 7.73 -1.62 -3.27
C TRP A 34 7.63 -0.23 -3.92
N THR A 35 8.75 0.50 -3.90
CA THR A 35 8.92 1.77 -4.61
C THR A 35 10.39 1.95 -5.01
N LYS A 36 10.64 2.63 -6.14
CA LYS A 36 12.00 2.94 -6.61
C LYS A 36 12.54 4.21 -5.95
N ASP A 37 11.75 5.29 -5.99
CA ASP A 37 12.18 6.63 -5.59
C ASP A 37 11.50 7.11 -4.28
N GLY A 38 10.59 6.31 -3.71
CA GLY A 38 9.79 6.67 -2.55
C GLY A 38 8.35 7.01 -2.90
N CYS A 39 7.46 6.88 -1.93
CA CYS A 39 6.08 7.35 -2.03
C CYS A 39 5.49 7.67 -0.66
N VAL A 40 4.42 8.47 -0.67
CA VAL A 40 3.55 8.70 0.48
C VAL A 40 2.17 8.20 0.12
N VAL A 41 1.61 7.36 0.99
CA VAL A 41 0.29 6.77 0.79
C VAL A 41 -0.62 7.01 1.99
N LEU A 42 -1.92 7.14 1.72
CA LEU A 42 -2.97 6.94 2.70
C LEU A 42 -3.51 5.52 2.52
N ILE A 43 -3.47 4.72 3.57
CA ILE A 43 -3.99 3.35 3.55
C ILE A 43 -5.10 3.18 4.60
N GLN A 44 -6.19 2.52 4.21
CA GLN A 44 -7.24 2.08 5.09
C GLN A 44 -7.36 0.55 5.04
N TRP A 45 -7.33 -0.05 6.23
CA TRP A 45 -7.54 -1.48 6.43
C TRP A 45 -8.95 -1.72 6.97
N ASP A 46 -9.59 -2.81 6.52
CA ASP A 46 -10.91 -3.23 7.03
C ASP A 46 -10.80 -3.95 8.38
N LEU A 47 -9.62 -4.47 8.71
CA LEU A 47 -9.30 -5.14 9.97
C LEU A 47 -8.14 -4.43 10.69
N PRO A 48 -8.03 -4.57 12.02
CA PRO A 48 -6.91 -4.01 12.78
C PRO A 48 -5.56 -4.51 12.25
N VAL A 49 -4.62 -3.59 12.07
CA VAL A 49 -3.24 -3.91 11.69
C VAL A 49 -2.44 -4.26 12.93
N THR A 50 -1.73 -5.38 12.89
CA THR A 50 -0.70 -5.72 13.88
C THR A 50 0.67 -5.52 13.24
N ILE A 51 1.47 -4.61 13.79
CA ILE A 51 2.85 -4.39 13.34
C ILE A 51 3.75 -5.36 14.12
N LEU A 52 4.38 -6.28 13.41
CA LEU A 52 5.30 -7.24 14.01
C LEU A 52 6.64 -6.55 14.32
N GLY A 53 7.17 -6.78 15.54
CA GLY A 53 8.47 -6.25 15.97
C GLY A 53 8.40 -4.93 16.75
N ASP A 54 7.23 -4.34 16.95
CA ASP A 54 7.04 -3.25 17.90
C ASP A 54 6.89 -3.85 19.31
N THR A 55 8.01 -4.16 19.97
CA THR A 55 8.02 -4.41 21.42
C THR A 55 7.79 -3.09 22.14
N ARG A 56 6.52 -2.72 22.32
CA ARG A 56 6.12 -1.76 23.35
C ARG A 56 5.76 -2.47 24.63
#